data_AF-A0A524PU39-F1
#
_entry.id   AF-A0A524PU39-F1
#
_cell.length_a   1.000
_cell.length_b   1.000
_cell.length_c   1.000
_cell.angle_alpha   90.00
_cell.angle_beta   90.00
_cell.angle_gamma   90.00
#
_symmetry.space_group_name_H-M   'P 1'
#
loop_
_entity.id
_entity.type
_entity.pdbx_description
1 polymer ?
#
loop_
_entity_poly.entity_id
_entity_poly.type
_entity_poly.pdbx_seq_one_letter_code
_entity_poly.pdbx_strand_id
1 'polypeptide(L)'
;MTETTDSVKNGQAEGKPAGRKAATLAVIGVLCIVIAFSILYRAERTDNRRWIASRAETIDPKDPGSGTRMVRFSGIPEGPFIQDPDTGKGFVYLRRYRQVYGKSPDPSTGPDWIYADGGVELAKDLMIGMVRVRLEEAKIIGKSAWSATIIRPERGEGSPPRIGDVRVTISGIPGDIPLFCVGRLTGGYLGTGKLFIVSAYSEGKTMDELRETWVWRWIRHPICFILLLAGFAFLGYPALRFVRMHPDLPAVQPLSRIGWPAYLLISIALSFILVRFSPVTADLLWVIIALSVGIPVLVLVRRLSGR
;
A
#
# COMPACT_ATOMS: atom_id res chain seq x y z
N MET A 1 77.07 -7.67 -12.63
CA MET A 1 76.77 -7.66 -14.08
C MET A 1 76.37 -9.09 -14.42
N THR A 2 75.14 -9.45 -14.81
CA THR A 2 74.04 -8.69 -15.41
C THR A 2 72.73 -9.48 -15.19
N GLU A 3 71.66 -8.73 -14.93
CA GLU A 3 70.23 -8.89 -15.30
C GLU A 3 69.51 -10.25 -15.35
N THR A 4 68.52 -10.35 -14.44
CA THR A 4 67.08 -10.62 -14.66
C THR A 4 66.60 -11.27 -15.96
N THR A 5 65.77 -12.31 -15.81
CA THR A 5 64.39 -12.24 -16.33
C THR A 5 63.44 -13.15 -15.54
N ASP A 6 62.29 -12.57 -15.23
CA ASP A 6 61.19 -13.09 -14.43
C ASP A 6 60.51 -14.32 -15.03
N SER A 7 60.05 -15.22 -14.16
CA SER A 7 58.72 -15.82 -14.36
C SER A 7 58.04 -16.05 -13.00
N VAL A 8 57.48 -14.97 -12.48
CA VAL A 8 56.40 -14.99 -11.50
C VAL A 8 55.22 -15.76 -12.12
N LYS A 9 55.09 -17.06 -11.78
CA LYS A 9 53.80 -17.74 -11.91
C LYS A 9 52.88 -17.22 -10.80
N ASN A 10 52.19 -16.15 -11.14
CA ASN A 10 51.02 -15.62 -10.46
C ASN A 10 50.10 -16.76 -10.01
N GLY A 11 50.03 -16.99 -8.71
CA GLY A 11 48.93 -17.70 -8.07
C GLY A 11 47.64 -16.91 -8.25
N GLN A 12 46.95 -17.13 -9.37
CA GLN A 12 45.63 -16.61 -9.63
C GLN A 12 44.61 -17.22 -8.66
N ALA A 13 44.30 -16.47 -7.61
CA ALA A 13 42.99 -16.28 -6.99
C ALA A 13 41.86 -17.31 -7.26
N GLU A 14 42.04 -18.57 -6.86
CA GLU A 14 40.93 -19.53 -6.69
C GLU A 14 40.28 -19.35 -5.31
N GLY A 15 39.45 -18.31 -5.16
CA GLY A 15 38.66 -18.11 -3.93
C GLY A 15 37.31 -17.41 -4.11
N LYS A 16 36.98 -16.95 -5.33
CA LYS A 16 35.85 -16.03 -5.57
C LYS A 16 34.46 -16.64 -5.87
N PRO A 17 34.26 -17.89 -6.35
CA PRO A 17 32.92 -18.34 -6.75
C PRO A 17 32.03 -18.77 -5.58
N ALA A 18 32.60 -19.28 -4.47
CA ALA A 18 31.84 -19.77 -3.32
C ALA A 18 31.24 -18.62 -2.48
N GLY A 19 32.01 -17.54 -2.25
CA GLY A 19 31.55 -16.37 -1.50
C GLY A 19 30.45 -15.59 -2.21
N ARG A 20 30.53 -15.45 -3.56
CA ARG A 20 29.49 -14.81 -4.36
C ARG A 20 28.17 -15.58 -4.32
N LYS A 21 28.22 -16.91 -4.48
CA LYS A 21 27.01 -17.76 -4.40
C LYS A 21 26.35 -17.70 -3.02
N ALA A 22 27.15 -17.74 -1.94
CA ALA A 22 26.64 -17.60 -0.58
C ALA A 22 25.97 -16.24 -0.33
N ALA A 23 26.57 -15.15 -0.81
CA ALA A 23 25.99 -13.82 -0.73
C ALA A 23 24.68 -13.70 -1.53
N THR A 24 24.63 -14.24 -2.75
CA THR A 24 23.41 -14.23 -3.59
C THR A 24 22.28 -15.00 -2.91
N LEU A 25 22.55 -16.19 -2.35
CA LEU A 25 21.54 -16.98 -1.64
C LEU A 25 21.03 -16.23 -0.39
N ALA A 26 21.92 -15.59 0.37
CA ALA A 26 21.53 -14.80 1.52
C ALA A 26 20.64 -13.60 1.12
N VAL A 27 20.99 -12.88 0.05
CA VAL A 27 20.19 -11.74 -0.45
C VAL A 27 18.80 -12.20 -0.92
N ILE A 28 18.73 -13.28 -1.70
CA ILE A 28 17.45 -13.86 -2.13
C ILE A 28 16.63 -14.31 -0.93
N GLY A 29 17.27 -14.95 0.05
CA GLY A 29 16.61 -15.41 1.26
C GLY A 29 15.99 -14.27 2.07
N VAL A 30 16.73 -13.18 2.28
CA VAL A 30 16.22 -11.95 2.91
C VAL A 30 15.06 -11.37 2.11
N LEU A 31 15.21 -11.25 0.78
CA LEU A 31 14.17 -10.70 -0.08
C LEU A 31 12.86 -11.51 0.02
N CYS A 32 12.93 -12.84 -0.01
CA CYS A 32 11.78 -13.72 0.15
C CYS A 32 11.06 -13.49 1.49
N ILE A 33 11.81 -13.35 2.58
CA ILE A 33 11.24 -13.05 3.91
C ILE A 33 10.56 -11.67 3.91
N VAL A 34 11.24 -10.63 3.40
CA VAL A 34 10.69 -9.27 3.36
C VAL A 34 9.42 -9.22 2.51
N ILE A 35 9.40 -9.87 1.35
CA ILE A 35 8.21 -9.95 0.49
C ILE A 35 7.08 -10.68 1.23
N ALA A 36 7.35 -11.83 1.86
CA ALA A 36 6.33 -12.59 2.59
C ALA A 36 5.69 -11.75 3.70
N PHE A 37 6.49 -11.05 4.51
CA PHE A 37 5.98 -10.18 5.55
C PHE A 37 5.31 -8.92 5.03
N SER A 38 5.76 -8.36 3.92
CA SER A 38 5.08 -7.23 3.27
C SER A 38 3.67 -7.63 2.83
N ILE A 39 3.55 -8.83 2.26
CA ILE A 39 2.29 -9.43 1.87
C ILE A 39 1.42 -9.68 3.11
N LEU A 40 1.95 -10.27 4.19
CA LEU A 40 1.24 -10.50 5.47
C LEU A 40 0.85 -9.21 6.19
N TYR A 41 1.64 -8.15 6.10
CA TYR A 41 1.32 -6.87 6.73
C TYR A 41 0.16 -6.16 6.05
N ARG A 42 0.18 -6.06 4.71
CA ARG A 42 -0.85 -5.36 3.92
C ARG A 42 -2.22 -5.99 4.14
N ALA A 43 -2.27 -7.27 3.92
CA ALA A 43 -3.20 -8.24 4.41
C ALA A 43 -3.88 -7.98 5.77
N GLU A 44 -3.11 -8.02 6.86
CA GLU A 44 -3.64 -7.81 8.22
C GLU A 44 -4.28 -6.43 8.33
N ARG A 45 -3.73 -5.41 7.66
CA ARG A 45 -4.31 -4.07 7.64
C ARG A 45 -5.61 -4.01 6.84
N THR A 46 -5.75 -4.74 5.73
CA THR A 46 -6.98 -4.80 4.95
C THR A 46 -8.08 -5.56 5.71
N ASP A 47 -7.75 -6.74 6.25
CA ASP A 47 -8.67 -7.56 7.05
C ASP A 47 -9.12 -6.81 8.31
N ASN A 48 -8.20 -6.09 8.98
CA ASN A 48 -8.54 -5.26 10.14
C ASN A 48 -9.51 -4.12 9.79
N ARG A 49 -9.38 -3.46 8.64
CA ARG A 49 -10.31 -2.38 8.25
C ARG A 49 -11.73 -2.90 8.06
N ARG A 50 -11.89 -4.03 7.36
CA ARG A 50 -13.21 -4.66 7.20
C ARG A 50 -13.76 -5.14 8.54
N TRP A 51 -12.93 -5.79 9.36
CA TRP A 51 -13.35 -6.26 10.67
C TRP A 51 -13.81 -5.12 11.58
N ILE A 52 -13.05 -4.02 11.64
CA ILE A 52 -13.41 -2.80 12.38
C ILE A 52 -14.73 -2.23 11.85
N ALA A 53 -14.89 -2.10 10.53
CA ALA A 53 -16.13 -1.59 9.93
C ALA A 53 -17.35 -2.47 10.21
N SER A 54 -17.18 -3.80 10.21
CA SER A 54 -18.27 -4.74 10.53
C SER A 54 -18.67 -4.74 12.00
N ARG A 55 -17.77 -4.36 12.91
CA ARG A 55 -18.03 -4.26 14.36
C ARG A 55 -18.42 -2.86 14.82
N ALA A 56 -18.38 -1.87 13.92
CA ALA A 56 -18.85 -0.54 14.23
C ALA A 56 -20.36 -0.56 14.52
N GLU A 57 -20.78 0.19 15.53
CA GLU A 57 -22.19 0.26 15.91
C GLU A 57 -22.99 0.95 14.81
N THR A 58 -24.07 0.31 14.34
CA THR A 58 -24.98 0.96 13.41
C THR A 58 -25.82 1.98 14.17
N ILE A 59 -25.78 3.23 13.74
CA ILE A 59 -26.56 4.32 14.35
C ILE A 59 -27.50 4.97 13.33
N ASP A 60 -28.57 5.60 13.81
CA ASP A 60 -29.33 6.56 13.02
C ASP A 60 -28.64 7.93 13.11
N PRO A 61 -28.18 8.52 11.99
CA PRO A 61 -27.54 9.84 12.03
C PRO A 61 -28.49 10.96 12.49
N LYS A 62 -29.81 10.76 12.47
CA LYS A 62 -30.79 11.72 13.02
C LYS A 62 -30.83 11.74 14.55
N ASP A 63 -30.45 10.63 15.18
CA ASP A 63 -30.29 10.54 16.64
C ASP A 63 -29.01 9.75 16.95
N PRO A 64 -27.83 10.39 16.84
CA PRO A 64 -26.55 9.70 16.94
C PRO A 64 -26.20 9.27 18.37
N GLY A 65 -27.00 9.69 19.36
CA GLY A 65 -26.73 9.50 20.78
C GLY A 65 -25.47 10.21 21.28
N SER A 66 -25.12 9.96 22.54
CA SER A 66 -23.96 10.56 23.20
C SER A 66 -22.81 9.57 23.39
N GLY A 67 -21.58 10.07 23.45
CA GLY A 67 -20.39 9.32 23.82
C GLY A 67 -19.39 9.12 22.69
N THR A 68 -18.28 8.46 23.01
CA THR A 68 -17.17 8.22 22.08
C THR A 68 -17.12 6.76 21.66
N ARG A 69 -17.46 6.48 20.40
CA ARG A 69 -17.63 5.11 19.91
C ARG A 69 -17.35 5.00 18.41
N MET A 70 -17.03 3.80 17.95
CA MET A 70 -16.92 3.51 16.52
C MET A 70 -18.31 3.24 15.96
N VAL A 71 -18.72 4.02 14.97
CA VAL A 71 -20.06 3.96 14.40
C VAL A 71 -20.01 3.79 12.89
N ARG A 72 -21.12 3.28 12.36
CA ARG A 72 -21.40 3.23 10.93
C ARG A 72 -22.83 3.67 10.68
N PHE A 73 -23.05 4.40 9.59
CA PHE A 73 -24.37 4.83 9.18
C PHE A 73 -24.37 5.18 7.69
N SER A 74 -25.57 5.32 7.14
CA SER A 74 -25.77 5.79 5.77
C SER A 74 -26.74 6.97 5.78
N GLY A 75 -26.55 7.93 4.89
CA GLY A 75 -27.51 9.01 4.71
C GLY A 75 -27.12 9.95 3.58
N ILE A 76 -28.06 10.80 3.18
CA ILE A 76 -27.80 11.84 2.19
C ILE A 76 -26.99 12.94 2.88
N PRO A 77 -25.84 13.35 2.32
CA PRO A 77 -25.08 14.44 2.86
C PRO A 77 -25.79 15.77 2.62
N GLU A 78 -25.53 16.72 3.49
CA GLU A 78 -25.96 18.11 3.42
C GLU A 78 -24.77 19.01 3.74
N GLY A 79 -24.74 20.23 3.19
CA GLY A 79 -23.70 21.21 3.51
C GLY A 79 -23.05 21.84 2.28
N PRO A 80 -21.86 22.43 2.45
CA PRO A 80 -21.17 23.16 1.38
C PRO A 80 -20.56 22.18 0.37
N PHE A 81 -21.32 21.87 -0.67
CA PHE A 81 -20.84 21.10 -1.81
C PHE A 81 -19.99 21.97 -2.75
N ILE A 82 -19.04 21.32 -3.43
CA ILE A 82 -18.27 21.91 -4.52
C ILE A 82 -19.22 22.06 -5.71
N GLN A 83 -19.49 23.30 -6.11
CA GLN A 83 -20.37 23.58 -7.25
C GLN A 83 -19.56 23.49 -8.54
N ASP A 84 -19.96 22.59 -9.44
CA ASP A 84 -19.36 22.50 -10.77
C ASP A 84 -20.15 23.38 -11.77
N PRO A 85 -19.49 24.35 -12.43
CA PRO A 85 -20.16 25.32 -13.29
C PRO A 85 -20.67 24.72 -14.60
N ASP A 86 -20.11 23.61 -15.07
CA ASP A 86 -20.46 23.02 -16.36
C ASP A 86 -21.67 22.09 -16.25
N THR A 87 -21.87 21.47 -15.09
CA THR A 87 -22.97 20.52 -14.82
C THR A 87 -24.07 21.10 -13.94
N GLY A 88 -23.80 22.20 -13.23
CA GLY A 88 -24.70 22.80 -12.25
C GLY A 88 -24.92 21.93 -11.01
N LYS A 89 -24.11 20.88 -10.82
CA LYS A 89 -24.24 19.94 -9.70
C LYS A 89 -23.30 20.27 -8.56
N GLY A 90 -23.77 20.00 -7.34
CA GLY A 90 -22.94 19.98 -6.13
C GLY A 90 -22.25 18.62 -5.94
N PHE A 91 -20.95 18.65 -5.65
CA PHE A 91 -20.13 17.47 -5.40
C PHE A 91 -19.53 17.47 -4.00
N VAL A 92 -19.47 16.28 -3.41
CA VAL A 92 -18.70 15.99 -2.19
C VAL A 92 -17.22 15.81 -2.53
N TYR A 93 -16.95 15.15 -3.65
CA TYR A 93 -15.63 14.96 -4.21
C TYR A 93 -15.70 15.24 -5.71
N LEU A 94 -14.85 16.12 -6.21
CA LEU A 94 -14.82 16.52 -7.61
C LEU A 94 -13.43 16.32 -8.19
N ARG A 95 -13.35 15.67 -9.34
CA ARG A 95 -12.15 15.53 -10.15
C ARG A 95 -12.49 16.01 -11.56
N ARG A 96 -11.88 17.12 -11.97
CA ARG A 96 -12.15 17.79 -13.24
C ARG A 96 -10.87 17.82 -14.08
N TYR A 97 -11.01 17.46 -15.35
CA TYR A 97 -9.95 17.51 -16.34
C TYR A 97 -10.41 18.20 -17.59
N ARG A 98 -9.58 19.11 -18.09
CA ARG A 98 -9.83 19.83 -19.32
C ARG A 98 -8.74 19.48 -20.33
N GLN A 99 -9.21 19.12 -21.51
CA GLN A 99 -8.40 18.81 -22.67
C GLN A 99 -8.77 19.75 -23.81
N VAL A 100 -7.79 20.11 -24.62
CA VAL A 100 -7.97 20.92 -25.82
C VAL A 100 -7.54 20.08 -27.01
N TYR A 101 -8.38 19.99 -28.03
CA TYR A 101 -8.03 19.28 -29.25
C TYR A 101 -7.00 20.10 -30.02
N GLY A 102 -5.83 19.52 -30.28
CA GLY A 102 -4.69 20.24 -30.82
C GLY A 102 -3.78 19.35 -31.64
N LYS A 103 -2.80 19.97 -32.30
CA LYS A 103 -1.78 19.22 -33.04
C LYS A 103 -0.92 18.43 -32.05
N SER A 104 -0.77 17.14 -32.29
CA SER A 104 0.15 16.29 -31.53
C SER A 104 1.59 16.84 -31.64
N PRO A 105 2.42 16.74 -30.59
CA PRO A 105 3.84 17.07 -30.66
C PRO A 105 4.60 16.20 -31.68
N ASP A 106 4.09 15.01 -31.95
CA ASP A 106 4.61 14.10 -32.96
C ASP A 106 3.83 14.30 -34.27
N PRO A 107 4.48 14.76 -35.36
CA PRO A 107 3.82 15.04 -36.64
C PRO A 107 3.30 13.79 -37.36
N SER A 108 3.70 12.59 -36.92
CA SER A 108 3.19 11.32 -37.45
C SER A 108 1.84 10.91 -36.84
N THR A 109 1.48 11.49 -35.68
CA THR A 109 0.14 11.34 -35.08
C THR A 109 -0.72 12.54 -35.49
N GLY A 110 -1.94 12.25 -35.96
CA GLY A 110 -2.93 13.29 -36.23
C GLY A 110 -3.28 14.12 -34.98
N PRO A 111 -4.12 15.15 -35.12
CA PRO A 111 -4.59 15.93 -33.98
C PRO A 111 -5.26 15.05 -32.92
N ASP A 112 -5.06 15.37 -31.63
CA ASP A 112 -5.64 14.63 -30.51
C ASP A 112 -5.99 15.57 -29.33
N TRP A 113 -6.67 15.03 -28.33
CA TRP A 113 -7.05 15.71 -27.09
C TRP A 113 -5.87 15.82 -26.14
N ILE A 114 -5.28 17.00 -26.09
CA ILE A 114 -4.11 17.29 -25.27
C ILE A 114 -4.58 17.79 -23.90
N TYR A 115 -4.00 17.25 -22.83
CA TYR A 115 -4.24 17.73 -21.47
C TYR A 115 -3.86 19.20 -21.34
N ALA A 116 -4.79 20.03 -20.86
CA ALA A 116 -4.55 21.45 -20.61
C ALA A 116 -4.42 21.72 -19.11
N ASP A 117 -5.45 21.36 -18.35
CA ASP A 117 -5.55 21.65 -16.93
C ASP A 117 -6.47 20.66 -16.21
N GLY A 118 -6.36 20.60 -14.89
CA GLY A 118 -7.13 19.67 -14.08
C GLY A 118 -6.87 19.81 -12.60
N GLY A 119 -7.86 19.40 -11.81
CA GLY A 119 -7.86 19.56 -10.36
C GLY A 119 -8.68 18.49 -9.66
N VAL A 120 -8.37 18.31 -8.37
CA VAL A 120 -9.15 17.49 -7.45
C VAL A 120 -9.53 18.38 -6.28
N GLU A 121 -10.83 18.41 -5.99
CA GLU A 121 -11.40 19.15 -4.88
C GLU A 121 -12.22 18.22 -4.00
N LEU A 122 -12.17 18.47 -2.70
CA LEU A 122 -12.92 17.73 -1.68
C LEU A 122 -13.64 18.74 -0.79
N ALA A 123 -14.93 18.53 -0.53
CA ALA A 123 -15.67 19.32 0.43
C ALA A 123 -15.01 19.16 1.81
N LYS A 124 -14.91 20.22 2.62
CA LYS A 124 -14.20 20.15 3.90
C LYS A 124 -14.99 19.41 4.97
N ASP A 125 -16.22 19.87 5.17
CA ASP A 125 -17.16 19.36 6.16
C ASP A 125 -18.51 19.10 5.49
N LEU A 126 -19.15 18.01 5.88
CA LEU A 126 -20.53 17.69 5.54
C LEU A 126 -21.34 17.40 6.80
N MET A 127 -22.66 17.43 6.69
CA MET A 127 -23.57 16.89 7.68
C MET A 127 -24.35 15.72 7.08
N ILE A 128 -24.61 14.70 7.88
CA ILE A 128 -25.57 13.65 7.57
C ILE A 128 -26.44 13.54 8.83
N GLY A 129 -27.70 13.95 8.73
CA GLY A 129 -28.55 14.14 9.91
C GLY A 129 -27.90 15.13 10.89
N MET A 130 -27.75 14.73 12.15
CA MET A 130 -27.09 15.52 13.20
C MET A 130 -25.58 15.27 13.31
N VAL A 131 -25.01 14.41 12.45
CA VAL A 131 -23.58 14.06 12.50
C VAL A 131 -22.79 14.91 11.52
N ARG A 132 -21.78 15.63 12.02
CA ARG A 132 -20.82 16.36 11.18
C ARG A 132 -19.66 15.46 10.78
N VAL A 133 -19.37 15.36 9.49
CA VAL A 133 -18.33 14.51 8.90
C VAL A 133 -17.22 15.38 8.32
N ARG A 134 -16.00 15.26 8.86
CA ARG A 134 -14.81 15.97 8.33
C ARG A 134 -14.16 15.14 7.25
N LEU A 135 -14.15 15.59 6.00
CA LEU A 135 -13.70 14.73 4.90
C LEU A 135 -12.19 14.71 4.67
N GLU A 136 -11.47 15.74 5.12
CA GLU A 136 -10.02 15.88 4.88
C GLU A 136 -9.21 14.66 5.35
N GLU A 137 -9.66 14.00 6.42
CA GLU A 137 -8.99 12.84 7.01
C GLU A 137 -9.61 11.50 6.60
N ALA A 138 -10.69 11.52 5.81
CA ALA A 138 -11.44 10.34 5.45
C ALA A 138 -10.82 9.61 4.25
N LYS A 139 -10.82 8.27 4.30
CA LYS A 139 -10.58 7.47 3.09
C LYS A 139 -11.85 7.49 2.23
N ILE A 140 -11.80 8.24 1.12
CA ILE A 140 -12.90 8.32 0.15
C ILE A 140 -12.92 7.10 -0.78
N ILE A 141 -14.04 6.39 -0.81
CA ILE A 141 -14.29 5.21 -1.65
C ILE A 141 -15.41 5.51 -2.66
N GLY A 142 -15.24 5.06 -3.91
CA GLY A 142 -16.19 5.36 -4.98
C GLY A 142 -16.02 6.76 -5.60
N LYS A 143 -14.77 7.22 -5.75
CA LYS A 143 -14.41 8.54 -6.34
C LYS A 143 -14.97 8.79 -7.75
N SER A 144 -15.41 7.74 -8.44
CA SER A 144 -16.01 7.76 -9.78
C SER A 144 -17.46 7.27 -9.76
N ALA A 145 -18.20 7.52 -8.67
CA ALA A 145 -19.61 7.16 -8.57
C ALA A 145 -20.46 7.84 -9.65
N TRP A 146 -20.02 9.01 -10.11
CA TRP A 146 -20.58 9.71 -11.25
C TRP A 146 -19.47 10.22 -12.17
N SER A 147 -19.72 10.22 -13.48
CA SER A 147 -18.83 10.84 -14.47
C SER A 147 -19.60 11.35 -15.68
N ALA A 148 -19.16 12.47 -16.22
CA ALA A 148 -19.59 12.98 -17.51
C ALA A 148 -18.42 13.55 -18.29
N THR A 149 -18.53 13.49 -19.61
CA THR A 149 -17.60 14.16 -20.52
C THR A 149 -18.39 15.16 -21.33
N ILE A 150 -18.11 16.44 -21.15
CA ILE A 150 -18.74 17.54 -21.85
C ILE A 150 -17.78 17.99 -22.94
N ILE A 151 -18.20 17.87 -24.18
CA ILE A 151 -17.48 18.43 -25.32
C ILE A 151 -18.20 19.73 -25.68
N ARG A 152 -17.47 20.83 -25.81
CA ARG A 152 -17.99 22.09 -26.33
C ARG A 152 -17.51 22.26 -27.77
N PRO A 153 -18.21 21.67 -28.76
CA PRO A 153 -17.86 21.87 -30.15
C PRO A 153 -18.25 23.29 -30.58
N GLU A 154 -17.43 23.92 -31.41
CA GLU A 154 -17.83 25.18 -32.07
C GLU A 154 -19.03 25.00 -33.03
N ARG A 155 -19.31 23.78 -33.50
CA ARG A 155 -20.45 23.47 -34.38
C ARG A 155 -21.23 22.24 -33.92
N GLY A 156 -22.14 22.44 -32.98
CA GLY A 156 -23.24 21.52 -32.69
C GLY A 156 -22.85 20.08 -32.32
N GLU A 157 -23.81 19.32 -31.83
CA GLU A 157 -23.60 17.92 -31.44
C GLU A 157 -23.38 17.04 -32.69
N GLY A 158 -22.37 16.16 -32.67
CA GLY A 158 -22.14 15.13 -33.70
C GLY A 158 -21.10 15.44 -34.79
N SER A 159 -20.51 16.65 -34.82
CA SER A 159 -19.41 16.98 -35.74
C SER A 159 -18.06 16.40 -35.29
N PRO A 160 -17.13 16.06 -36.21
CA PRO A 160 -15.77 15.68 -35.84
C PRO A 160 -15.03 16.84 -35.16
N PRO A 161 -14.14 16.54 -34.19
CA PRO A 161 -13.47 17.58 -33.39
C PRO A 161 -12.52 18.43 -34.23
N ARG A 162 -12.47 19.72 -33.92
CA ARG A 162 -11.60 20.72 -34.56
C ARG A 162 -10.56 21.24 -33.59
N ILE A 163 -9.42 21.66 -34.15
CA ILE A 163 -8.34 22.26 -33.37
C ILE A 163 -8.92 23.46 -32.61
N GLY A 164 -8.79 23.47 -31.29
CA GLY A 164 -9.36 24.46 -30.40
C GLY A 164 -10.59 23.98 -29.62
N ASP A 165 -11.25 22.89 -30.04
CA ASP A 165 -12.37 22.33 -29.30
C ASP A 165 -11.94 21.93 -27.89
N VAL A 166 -12.84 22.10 -26.92
CA VAL A 166 -12.59 21.81 -25.50
C VAL A 166 -13.42 20.63 -25.06
N ARG A 167 -12.76 19.70 -24.36
CA ARG A 167 -13.37 18.56 -23.69
C ARG A 167 -13.11 18.67 -22.20
N VAL A 168 -14.17 18.66 -21.41
CA VAL A 168 -14.11 18.64 -19.95
C VAL A 168 -14.63 17.30 -19.47
N THR A 169 -13.77 16.52 -18.82
CA THR A 169 -14.12 15.26 -18.17
C THR A 169 -14.26 15.52 -16.68
N ILE A 170 -15.44 15.24 -16.14
CA ILE A 170 -15.80 15.46 -14.75
C ILE A 170 -16.12 14.11 -14.14
N SER A 171 -15.55 13.82 -12.98
CA SER A 171 -15.84 12.61 -12.21
C SER A 171 -15.90 12.92 -10.73
N GLY A 172 -16.77 12.27 -9.99
CA GLY A 172 -16.94 12.63 -8.59
C GLY A 172 -17.97 11.82 -7.84
N ILE A 173 -18.22 12.29 -6.62
CA ILE A 173 -19.29 11.85 -5.73
C ILE A 173 -20.28 13.02 -5.64
N PRO A 174 -21.45 12.92 -6.29
CA PRO A 174 -22.50 13.93 -6.17
C PRO A 174 -22.99 14.09 -4.73
N GLY A 175 -23.50 15.28 -4.38
CA GLY A 175 -24.09 15.55 -3.06
C GLY A 175 -25.51 15.02 -2.88
N ASP A 176 -26.16 14.56 -3.94
CA ASP A 176 -27.55 14.06 -3.94
C ASP A 176 -27.65 12.54 -3.75
N ILE A 177 -26.52 11.83 -3.62
CA ILE A 177 -26.49 10.39 -3.39
C ILE A 177 -26.19 10.05 -1.93
N PRO A 178 -26.76 8.97 -1.38
CA PRO A 178 -26.46 8.55 -0.02
C PRO A 178 -24.99 8.13 0.11
N LEU A 179 -24.36 8.56 1.20
CA LEU A 179 -23.02 8.15 1.59
C LEU A 179 -23.09 7.15 2.75
N PHE A 180 -22.26 6.13 2.68
CA PHE A 180 -21.96 5.25 3.80
C PHE A 180 -20.70 5.73 4.52
N CYS A 181 -20.82 5.95 5.83
CA CYS A 181 -19.76 6.47 6.67
C CYS A 181 -19.41 5.48 7.78
N VAL A 182 -18.11 5.31 8.05
CA VAL A 182 -17.59 4.54 9.19
C VAL A 182 -16.49 5.36 9.83
N GLY A 183 -16.59 5.61 11.14
CA GLY A 183 -15.61 6.44 11.83
C GLY A 183 -15.80 6.45 13.34
N ARG A 184 -14.95 7.23 14.02
CA ARG A 184 -15.11 7.46 15.46
C ARG A 184 -16.04 8.65 15.65
N LEU A 185 -17.19 8.42 16.26
CA LEU A 185 -18.11 9.48 16.69
C LEU A 185 -17.64 10.03 18.04
N THR A 186 -17.50 11.35 18.15
CA THR A 186 -17.22 12.06 19.39
C THR A 186 -17.96 13.39 19.39
N GLY A 187 -18.92 13.57 20.30
CA GLY A 187 -19.66 14.83 20.44
C GLY A 187 -20.41 15.29 19.18
N GLY A 188 -20.97 14.36 18.40
CA GLY A 188 -21.66 14.66 17.13
C GLY A 188 -20.73 14.80 15.92
N TYR A 189 -19.41 14.67 16.10
CA TYR A 189 -18.42 14.70 15.02
C TYR A 189 -17.94 13.31 14.68
N LEU A 190 -17.99 12.98 13.39
CA LEU A 190 -17.35 11.80 12.83
C LEU A 190 -15.97 12.18 12.32
N GLY A 191 -14.95 11.55 12.88
CA GLY A 191 -13.56 11.83 12.52
C GLY A 191 -12.66 10.62 12.63
N THR A 192 -11.36 10.91 12.61
CA THR A 192 -10.32 9.89 12.66
C THR A 192 -10.32 9.07 13.95
N GLY A 193 -9.95 7.81 13.77
CA GLY A 193 -9.82 6.81 14.81
C GLY A 193 -9.01 5.64 14.28
N LYS A 194 -9.42 4.41 14.59
CA LYS A 194 -8.80 3.21 13.99
C LYS A 194 -9.13 3.07 12.50
N LEU A 195 -10.25 3.64 12.07
CA LEU A 195 -10.75 3.62 10.71
C LEU A 195 -11.62 4.85 10.47
N PHE A 196 -11.46 5.48 9.29
CA PHE A 196 -12.37 6.54 8.86
C PHE A 196 -12.59 6.46 7.35
N ILE A 197 -13.83 6.17 6.95
CA ILE A 197 -14.23 5.89 5.57
C ILE A 197 -15.49 6.67 5.26
N VAL A 198 -15.52 7.26 4.08
CA VAL A 198 -16.73 7.80 3.45
C VAL A 198 -16.83 7.18 2.07
N SER A 199 -17.96 6.53 1.77
CA SER A 199 -18.15 5.76 0.54
C SER A 199 -19.43 6.19 -0.16
N ALA A 200 -19.34 6.36 -1.48
CA ALA A 200 -20.51 6.56 -2.35
C ALA A 200 -21.25 5.26 -2.70
N TYR A 201 -20.81 4.12 -2.16
CA TYR A 201 -21.43 2.83 -2.37
C TYR A 201 -22.30 2.44 -1.16
N SER A 202 -23.20 1.48 -1.38
CA SER A 202 -23.95 0.86 -0.29
C SER A 202 -23.01 0.14 0.68
N GLU A 203 -23.43 -0.03 1.93
CA GLU A 203 -22.65 -0.73 2.96
C GLU A 203 -22.10 -2.07 2.45
N GLY A 204 -22.93 -2.91 1.83
CA GLY A 204 -22.50 -4.22 1.29
C GLY A 204 -21.37 -4.07 0.27
N LYS A 205 -21.52 -3.16 -0.70
CA LYS A 205 -20.51 -2.93 -1.73
C LYS A 205 -19.25 -2.26 -1.17
N THR A 206 -19.36 -1.35 -0.22
CA THR A 206 -18.20 -0.79 0.49
C THR A 206 -17.46 -1.87 1.26
N MET A 207 -18.17 -2.78 1.92
CA MET A 207 -17.57 -3.90 2.64
C MET A 207 -16.89 -4.90 1.71
N ASP A 208 -17.40 -5.08 0.49
CA ASP A 208 -16.76 -5.85 -0.56
C ASP A 208 -15.56 -5.12 -1.20
N GLU A 209 -15.55 -3.79 -1.29
CA GLU A 209 -14.35 -3.05 -1.70
C GLU A 209 -13.28 -3.01 -0.61
N LEU A 210 -13.69 -3.06 0.66
CA LEU A 210 -12.79 -3.29 1.78
C LEU A 210 -12.32 -4.74 1.86
N ARG A 211 -12.99 -5.66 1.15
CA ARG A 211 -12.61 -7.06 1.07
C ARG A 211 -11.52 -7.20 0.01
N GLU A 212 -10.34 -7.65 0.44
CA GLU A 212 -9.35 -8.19 -0.49
C GLU A 212 -9.98 -9.39 -1.23
N THR A 213 -9.77 -9.51 -2.54
CA THR A 213 -10.40 -10.54 -3.38
C THR A 213 -10.24 -11.92 -2.75
N TRP A 214 -11.33 -12.71 -2.71
CA TRP A 214 -11.37 -14.01 -2.04
C TRP A 214 -10.20 -14.93 -2.40
N VAL A 215 -9.76 -14.87 -3.67
CA VAL A 215 -8.58 -15.57 -4.20
C VAL A 215 -7.29 -15.20 -3.45
N TRP A 216 -7.05 -13.91 -3.20
CA TRP A 216 -5.88 -13.46 -2.44
C TRP A 216 -5.95 -13.93 -0.98
N ARG A 217 -7.13 -13.98 -0.36
CA ARG A 217 -7.26 -14.47 1.03
C ARG A 217 -6.81 -15.93 1.20
N TRP A 218 -7.16 -16.79 0.25
CA TRP A 218 -6.83 -18.23 0.29
C TRP A 218 -5.41 -18.55 -0.17
N ILE A 219 -4.90 -17.82 -1.16
CA ILE A 219 -3.58 -18.08 -1.74
C ILE A 219 -2.46 -17.44 -0.90
N ARG A 220 -2.75 -16.37 -0.15
CA ARG A 220 -1.74 -15.59 0.58
C ARG A 220 -0.98 -16.37 1.64
N HIS A 221 -1.68 -17.04 2.55
CA HIS A 221 -1.02 -17.76 3.65
C HIS A 221 -0.13 -18.91 3.14
N PRO A 222 -0.59 -19.73 2.17
CA PRO A 222 0.28 -20.70 1.49
C PRO A 222 1.49 -20.06 0.78
N ILE A 223 1.30 -18.98 0.03
CA ILE A 223 2.41 -18.30 -0.66
C ILE A 223 3.41 -17.72 0.35
N CYS A 224 2.93 -17.06 1.42
CA CYS A 224 3.80 -16.50 2.45
C CYS A 224 4.56 -17.60 3.19
N PHE A 225 3.90 -18.73 3.47
CA PHE A 225 4.55 -19.90 4.05
C PHE A 225 5.67 -20.42 3.15
N ILE A 226 5.40 -20.59 1.85
CA ILE A 226 6.39 -21.05 0.87
C ILE A 226 7.55 -20.05 0.76
N LEU A 227 7.27 -18.74 0.72
CA LEU A 227 8.29 -17.70 0.64
C LEU A 227 9.14 -17.62 1.91
N LEU A 228 8.55 -17.77 3.09
CA LEU A 228 9.31 -17.83 4.34
C LEU A 228 10.17 -19.09 4.40
N LEU A 229 9.62 -20.24 4.01
CA LEU A 229 10.36 -21.50 3.97
C LEU A 229 11.54 -21.42 3.00
N ALA A 230 11.32 -20.91 1.79
CA ALA A 230 12.36 -20.66 0.81
C ALA A 230 13.39 -19.65 1.35
N GLY A 231 12.93 -18.58 1.98
CA GLY A 231 13.77 -17.56 2.60
C GLY A 231 14.71 -18.12 3.66
N PHE A 232 14.17 -18.90 4.60
CA PHE A 232 14.95 -19.58 5.63
C PHE A 232 15.87 -20.64 5.03
N ALA A 233 15.44 -21.41 4.03
CA ALA A 233 16.31 -22.39 3.36
C ALA A 233 17.51 -21.71 2.68
N PHE A 234 17.29 -20.60 1.96
CA PHE A 234 18.34 -19.86 1.29
C PHE A 234 19.30 -19.15 2.25
N LEU A 235 18.86 -18.78 3.45
CA LEU A 235 19.73 -18.26 4.52
C LEU A 235 20.46 -19.36 5.28
N GLY A 236 19.81 -20.50 5.49
CA GLY A 236 20.33 -21.60 6.29
C GLY A 236 21.53 -22.29 5.66
N TYR A 237 21.50 -22.46 4.34
CA TYR A 237 22.59 -23.11 3.62
C TYR A 237 23.95 -22.39 3.79
N PRO A 238 24.07 -21.07 3.51
CA PRO A 238 25.31 -20.34 3.75
C PRO A 238 25.65 -20.25 5.24
N ALA A 239 24.66 -20.09 6.13
CA ALA A 239 24.88 -20.02 7.58
C ALA A 239 25.46 -21.33 8.15
N LEU A 240 24.88 -22.48 7.82
CA LEU A 240 25.38 -23.79 8.27
C LEU A 240 26.75 -24.10 7.69
N ARG A 241 27.02 -23.68 6.44
CA ARG A 241 28.35 -23.83 5.83
C ARG A 241 29.39 -22.98 6.57
N PHE A 242 29.06 -21.74 6.93
CA PHE A 242 29.93 -20.86 7.71
C PHE A 242 30.22 -21.44 9.09
N VAL A 243 29.20 -21.91 9.80
CA VAL A 243 29.34 -22.53 11.13
C VAL A 243 30.22 -23.78 11.09
N ARG A 244 30.11 -24.61 10.05
CA ARG A 244 30.96 -25.79 9.86
C ARG A 244 32.41 -25.45 9.50
N MET A 245 32.66 -24.30 8.88
CA MET A 245 34.00 -23.82 8.55
C MET A 245 34.72 -23.18 9.74
N HIS A 246 33.99 -22.76 10.78
CA HIS A 246 34.54 -22.11 11.98
C HIS A 246 34.11 -22.84 13.26
N PRO A 247 34.57 -24.09 13.48
CA PRO A 247 34.23 -24.88 14.66
C PRO A 247 34.77 -24.30 15.97
N ASP A 248 35.77 -23.41 15.88
CA ASP A 248 36.48 -22.83 17.02
C ASP A 248 35.74 -21.67 17.70
N LEU A 249 34.60 -21.25 17.15
CA LEU A 249 33.76 -20.20 17.74
C LEU A 249 32.79 -20.82 18.76
N PRO A 250 32.99 -20.62 20.08
CA PRO A 250 32.21 -21.29 21.13
C PRO A 250 30.72 -20.93 21.09
N ALA A 251 30.37 -19.75 20.59
CA ALA A 251 28.98 -19.29 20.45
C ALA A 251 28.15 -20.09 19.40
N VAL A 252 28.81 -20.79 18.47
CA VAL A 252 28.17 -21.43 17.30
C VAL A 252 28.35 -22.96 17.28
N GLN A 253 29.12 -23.49 18.23
CA GLN A 253 29.29 -24.92 18.48
C GLN A 253 27.98 -25.72 18.69
N PRO A 254 26.92 -25.20 19.36
CA PRO A 254 25.65 -25.92 19.42
C PRO A 254 24.91 -25.94 18.07
N LEU A 255 25.11 -24.93 17.22
CA LEU A 255 24.51 -24.86 15.88
C LEU A 255 25.23 -25.77 14.87
N SER A 256 26.51 -26.09 15.06
CA SER A 256 27.28 -26.96 14.16
C SER A 256 26.79 -28.41 14.16
N ARG A 257 26.11 -28.83 15.25
CA ARG A 257 25.47 -30.15 15.41
C ARG A 257 24.12 -30.26 14.69
N ILE A 258 23.54 -29.14 14.28
CA ILE A 258 22.26 -29.12 13.57
C ILE A 258 22.52 -29.51 12.12
N GLY A 259 22.06 -30.71 11.75
CA GLY A 259 22.06 -31.17 10.36
C GLY A 259 21.06 -30.39 9.50
N TRP A 260 21.27 -30.39 8.19
CA TRP A 260 20.34 -29.79 7.23
C TRP A 260 18.88 -30.26 7.40
N PRO A 261 18.58 -31.55 7.67
CA PRO A 261 17.21 -32.00 7.92
C PRO A 261 16.57 -31.34 9.15
N ALA A 262 17.32 -31.21 10.26
CA ALA A 262 16.83 -30.57 11.47
C ALA A 262 16.60 -29.06 11.24
N TYR A 263 17.48 -28.40 10.48
CA TYR A 263 17.29 -27.00 10.09
C TYR A 263 16.03 -26.78 9.24
N LEU A 264 15.75 -27.68 8.29
CA LEU A 264 14.53 -27.61 7.49
C LEU A 264 13.27 -27.77 8.35
N LEU A 265 13.27 -28.70 9.31
CA LEU A 265 12.15 -28.87 10.24
C LEU A 265 11.92 -27.60 11.09
N ILE A 266 12.99 -26.99 11.60
CA ILE A 266 12.92 -25.71 12.31
C ILE A 266 12.38 -24.61 11.39
N SER A 267 12.83 -24.55 10.15
CA SER A 267 12.39 -23.56 9.15
C SER A 267 10.90 -23.71 8.82
N ILE A 268 10.40 -24.95 8.70
CA ILE A 268 8.99 -25.26 8.51
C ILE A 268 8.17 -24.81 9.73
N ALA A 269 8.60 -25.18 10.94
CA ALA A 269 7.92 -24.80 12.17
C ALA A 269 7.87 -23.28 12.33
N LEU A 270 8.98 -22.59 12.09
CA LEU A 270 9.08 -21.14 12.17
C LEU A 270 8.20 -20.45 11.11
N SER A 271 8.22 -20.92 9.87
CA SER A 271 7.36 -20.39 8.80
C SER A 271 5.88 -20.55 9.15
N PHE A 272 5.49 -21.69 9.71
CA PHE A 272 4.12 -21.94 10.15
C PHE A 272 3.72 -21.01 11.30
N ILE A 273 4.55 -20.89 12.33
CA ILE A 273 4.30 -20.00 13.48
C ILE A 273 4.16 -18.55 12.99
N LEU A 274 5.08 -18.07 12.15
CA LEU A 274 5.06 -16.69 11.66
C LEU A 274 3.81 -16.37 10.84
N VAL A 275 3.35 -17.31 10.00
CA VAL A 275 2.10 -17.16 9.24
C VAL A 275 0.88 -17.27 10.15
N ARG A 276 0.88 -18.18 11.12
CA ARG A 276 -0.25 -18.41 12.03
C ARG A 276 -0.49 -17.22 12.97
N PHE A 277 0.60 -16.58 13.40
CA PHE A 277 0.60 -15.43 14.30
C PHE A 277 0.91 -14.11 13.57
N SER A 278 0.65 -14.04 12.25
CA SER A 278 0.81 -12.84 11.43
C SER A 278 0.17 -11.56 12.01
N PRO A 279 -0.96 -11.60 12.74
CA PRO A 279 -1.51 -10.38 13.33
C PRO A 279 -0.59 -9.69 14.33
N VAL A 280 0.33 -10.44 14.95
CA VAL A 280 1.29 -9.93 15.95
C VAL A 280 2.67 -9.76 15.32
N THR A 281 3.10 -10.69 14.47
CA THR A 281 4.47 -10.72 13.92
C THR A 281 4.67 -9.75 12.76
N ALA A 282 3.63 -9.35 12.04
CA ALA A 282 3.74 -8.44 10.90
C ALA A 282 4.21 -7.03 11.29
N ASP A 283 3.76 -6.49 12.44
CA ASP A 283 4.23 -5.21 12.96
C ASP A 283 5.67 -5.32 13.52
N LEU A 284 6.02 -6.46 14.13
CA LEU A 284 7.35 -6.68 14.73
C LEU A 284 8.48 -6.63 13.68
N LEU A 285 8.25 -7.17 12.47
CA LEU A 285 9.28 -7.12 11.42
C LEU A 285 9.61 -5.66 11.05
N TRP A 286 8.61 -4.79 10.92
CA TRP A 286 8.85 -3.39 10.59
C TRP A 286 9.61 -2.66 11.70
N VAL A 287 9.36 -3.01 12.97
CA VAL A 287 10.17 -2.53 14.10
C VAL A 287 11.62 -3.03 13.98
N ILE A 288 11.84 -4.30 13.66
CA ILE A 288 13.19 -4.87 13.48
C ILE A 288 13.91 -4.24 12.28
N ILE A 289 13.21 -3.99 11.17
CA ILE A 289 13.76 -3.27 10.00
C ILE A 289 14.08 -1.83 10.38
N ALA A 290 13.18 -1.13 11.07
CA ALA A 290 13.38 0.24 11.51
C ALA A 290 14.57 0.35 12.49
N LEU A 291 14.75 -0.63 13.38
CA LEU A 291 15.91 -0.68 14.28
C LEU A 291 17.19 -1.03 13.54
N SER A 292 17.15 -2.02 12.64
CA SER A 292 18.34 -2.48 11.90
C SER A 292 18.84 -1.48 10.86
N VAL A 293 17.97 -0.61 10.32
CA VAL A 293 18.36 0.52 9.46
C VAL A 293 18.58 1.80 10.26
N GLY A 294 17.71 2.07 11.24
CA GLY A 294 17.72 3.29 12.03
C GLY A 294 18.94 3.41 12.93
N ILE A 295 19.40 2.32 13.56
CA ILE A 295 20.60 2.36 14.42
C ILE A 295 21.85 2.70 13.60
N PRO A 296 22.15 2.04 12.45
CA PRO A 296 23.27 2.43 11.60
C PRO A 296 23.18 3.86 11.07
N VAL A 297 22.00 4.31 10.62
CA VAL A 297 21.81 5.69 10.13
C VAL A 297 22.04 6.70 11.25
N LEU A 298 21.52 6.46 12.45
CA LEU A 298 21.67 7.35 13.60
C LEU A 298 23.14 7.40 14.09
N VAL A 299 23.85 6.28 14.02
CA VAL A 299 25.31 6.22 14.25
C VAL A 299 26.09 6.97 13.17
N LEU A 300 25.71 6.85 11.90
CA LEU A 300 26.34 7.55 10.78
C LEU A 300 26.13 9.07 10.89
N VAL A 301 24.89 9.50 11.17
CA VAL A 301 24.53 10.92 11.35
C VAL A 301 25.26 11.51 12.56
N ARG A 302 25.31 10.82 13.71
CA ARG A 302 26.11 11.27 14.87
C ARG A 302 27.60 11.43 14.55
N ARG A 303 28.17 10.54 13.72
CA ARG A 303 29.57 10.65 13.28
C ARG A 303 29.82 11.80 12.30
N LEU A 304 28.80 12.19 11.53
CA LEU A 304 28.87 13.30 10.58
C LEU A 304 28.59 14.67 11.22
N SER A 305 27.71 14.72 12.24
CA SER A 305 27.40 15.96 13.00
C SER A 305 28.37 16.25 14.16
N GLY A 306 29.28 15.32 14.47
CA GLY A 306 30.36 15.50 15.45
C GLY A 306 31.70 15.93 14.83
N ARG A 307 31.70 16.37 13.57
CA ARG A 307 32.78 17.08 12.87
C ARG A 307 32.30 18.48 12.54
#